data_AF-A0A923ZE50-F1
#
_entry.id   AF-A0A923ZE50-F1
#
_cell.length_a   1.000
_cell.length_b   1.000
_cell.length_c   1.000
_cell.angle_alpha   90.00
_cell.angle_beta   90.00
_cell.angle_gamma   90.00
#
_symmetry.space_group_name_H-M   'P 1'
#
loop_
_entity.id
_entity.type
_entity.pdbx_description
1 polymer ?
#
loop_
_entity_poly.entity_id
_entity_poly.type
_entity_poly.pdbx_seq_one_letter_code
_entity_poly.pdbx_strand_id
1 'polypeptide(L)'
;MAGQTKESIVKADALQRAIFNSANFSSIATDAKGVIQIFNVGAEQMLGYAAAEVMNTITPADISDPQELIARAQALSAELETPITPGFEALVFKASRG
;
A
#
# COMPACT_ATOMS: atom_id res chain seq x y z
N MET A 1 -33.81 -6.34 -16.58
CA MET A 1 -32.99 -5.89 -15.42
C MET A 1 -31.50 -6.33 -15.53
N ALA A 2 -30.89 -6.37 -16.72
CA ALA A 2 -29.47 -6.75 -16.89
C ALA A 2 -28.56 -5.58 -17.33
N GLY A 3 -29.12 -4.40 -17.63
CA GLY A 3 -28.37 -3.21 -18.08
C GLY A 3 -27.75 -2.39 -16.96
N GLN A 4 -28.45 -2.22 -15.84
CA GLN A 4 -27.98 -1.38 -14.71
C GLN A 4 -26.72 -1.92 -14.02
N THR A 5 -26.59 -3.25 -13.88
CA THR A 5 -25.44 -3.86 -13.19
C THR A 5 -24.14 -3.71 -13.99
N LYS A 6 -24.19 -3.74 -15.33
CA LYS A 6 -23.00 -3.53 -16.17
C LYS A 6 -22.54 -2.07 -16.15
N GLU A 7 -23.47 -1.11 -16.22
CA GLU A 7 -23.13 0.32 -16.16
C GLU A 7 -22.56 0.73 -14.81
N SER A 8 -23.07 0.19 -13.69
CA SER A 8 -22.53 0.50 -12.36
C SER A 8 -21.11 -0.03 -12.17
N ILE A 9 -20.82 -1.23 -12.68
CA ILE A 9 -19.47 -1.82 -12.64
C ILE A 9 -18.48 -1.00 -13.48
N VAL A 10 -18.87 -0.58 -14.69
CA VAL A 10 -18.02 0.24 -15.56
C VAL A 10 -17.76 1.62 -14.96
N LYS A 11 -18.76 2.25 -14.33
CA LYS A 11 -18.58 3.55 -13.65
C LYS A 11 -17.71 3.42 -12.40
N ALA A 12 -17.85 2.35 -11.63
CA ALA A 12 -16.99 2.07 -10.49
C ALA A 12 -15.53 1.85 -10.92
N ASP A 13 -15.29 1.08 -11.99
CA ASP A 13 -13.95 0.85 -12.55
C ASP A 13 -13.31 2.16 -13.03
N ALA A 14 -14.05 3.02 -13.74
CA ALA A 14 -13.56 4.30 -14.21
C ALA A 14 -13.19 5.26 -13.06
N LEU A 15 -14.02 5.32 -12.01
CA LEU A 15 -13.74 6.14 -10.84
C LEU A 15 -12.53 5.60 -10.05
N GLN A 16 -12.47 4.28 -9.87
CA GLN A 16 -11.38 3.63 -9.16
C GLN A 16 -10.04 3.84 -9.89
N ARG A 17 -10.05 3.74 -11.23
CA ARG A 17 -8.90 4.11 -12.07
C ARG A 17 -8.55 5.59 -11.99
N ALA A 18 -9.54 6.48 -11.91
CA ALA A 18 -9.27 7.92 -11.78
C ALA A 18 -8.65 8.27 -10.42
N ILE A 19 -9.07 7.62 -9.34
CA ILE A 19 -8.46 7.78 -8.01
C ILE A 19 -7.06 7.19 -7.99
N PHE A 20 -6.89 5.96 -8.48
CA PHE A 20 -5.57 5.33 -8.53
C PHE A 20 -4.62 6.08 -9.45
N ASN A 21 -5.04 6.56 -10.61
CA ASN A 21 -4.14 7.29 -11.53
C ASN A 21 -4.06 8.79 -11.21
N SER A 22 -4.71 9.26 -10.15
CA SER A 22 -4.55 10.64 -9.69
C SER A 22 -3.15 10.80 -9.12
N ALA A 23 -2.38 11.71 -9.71
CA ALA A 23 -1.07 12.11 -9.16
C ALA A 23 -1.17 12.78 -7.78
N ASN A 24 -2.36 13.21 -7.37
CA ASN A 24 -2.56 13.88 -6.09
C ASN A 24 -2.55 12.93 -4.88
N PHE A 25 -2.59 11.62 -5.10
CA PHE A 25 -2.56 10.62 -4.04
C PHE A 25 -1.49 9.57 -4.33
N SER A 26 -0.65 9.28 -3.36
CA SER A 26 0.20 8.08 -3.38
C SER A 26 -0.61 6.88 -2.90
N SER A 27 -0.64 5.82 -3.69
CA SER A 27 -1.32 4.57 -3.37
C SER A 27 -0.44 3.39 -3.70
N ILE A 28 -0.20 2.56 -2.68
CA ILE A 28 0.57 1.33 -2.78
C ILE A 28 -0.32 0.20 -2.26
N ALA A 29 -0.44 -0.88 -3.04
CA ALA A 29 -1.09 -2.12 -2.60
C ALA A 29 -0.10 -3.27 -2.68
N THR A 30 -0.22 -4.21 -1.74
CA THR A 30 0.67 -5.37 -1.64
C THR A 30 -0.11 -6.67 -1.67
N ASP A 31 0.57 -7.76 -1.99
CA ASP A 31 0.05 -9.11 -1.78
C ASP A 31 0.15 -9.52 -0.29
N ALA A 32 -0.29 -10.73 0.04
CA ALA A 32 -0.24 -11.25 1.41
C ALA A 32 1.19 -11.42 1.97
N LYS A 33 2.21 -11.41 1.11
CA LYS A 33 3.63 -11.46 1.49
C LYS A 33 4.26 -10.07 1.60
N GLY A 34 3.50 -9.02 1.30
CA GLY A 34 3.94 -7.63 1.34
C GLY A 34 4.62 -7.15 0.06
N VAL A 35 4.62 -7.94 -1.00
CA VAL A 35 5.21 -7.54 -2.29
C VAL A 35 4.29 -6.55 -2.98
N ILE A 36 4.86 -5.45 -3.51
CA ILE A 36 4.10 -4.38 -4.16
C ILE A 36 3.43 -4.88 -5.44
N GLN A 37 2.09 -4.85 -5.48
CA GLN A 37 1.28 -5.22 -6.63
C GLN A 37 0.68 -4.02 -7.36
N ILE A 38 0.50 -2.89 -6.66
CA ILE A 38 0.04 -1.63 -7.24
C ILE A 38 0.97 -0.54 -6.73
N PHE A 39 1.48 0.26 -7.65
CA PHE A 39 2.27 1.45 -7.39
C PHE A 39 1.84 2.51 -8.39
N ASN A 40 1.07 3.50 -7.93
CA ASN A 40 0.46 4.45 -8.83
C ASN A 40 1.38 5.63 -9.17
N VAL A 41 0.99 6.45 -10.15
CA VAL A 41 1.76 7.62 -10.59
C VAL A 41 2.02 8.63 -9.46
N GLY A 42 1.10 8.76 -8.50
CA GLY A 42 1.33 9.60 -7.32
C GLY A 42 2.41 9.05 -6.39
N ALA A 43 2.49 7.72 -6.23
CA ALA A 43 3.56 7.06 -5.48
C ALA A 43 4.90 7.19 -6.21
N GLU A 44 4.93 7.05 -7.54
CA GLU A 44 6.13 7.28 -8.36
C GLU A 44 6.67 8.69 -8.18
N GLN A 45 5.81 9.71 -8.27
CA GLN A 45 6.20 11.11 -8.11
C GLN A 45 6.66 11.43 -6.67
N MET A 46 5.97 10.88 -5.68
CA MET A 46 6.26 11.18 -4.27
C MET A 46 7.53 10.50 -3.77
N LEU A 47 7.75 9.25 -4.19
CA LEU A 47 8.85 8.41 -3.68
C LEU A 47 10.05 8.37 -4.62
N GLY A 48 9.90 8.81 -5.87
CA GLY A 48 10.99 8.91 -6.85
C GLY A 48 11.38 7.59 -7.50
N TYR A 49 10.56 6.55 -7.36
CA TYR A 49 10.75 5.23 -8.00
C TYR A 49 9.79 5.07 -9.17
N ALA A 50 10.25 4.47 -10.26
CA ALA A 50 9.35 3.99 -11.29
C ALA A 50 8.66 2.71 -10.83
N ALA A 51 7.39 2.54 -11.21
CA ALA A 51 6.62 1.35 -10.88
C ALA A 51 7.32 0.07 -11.37
N ALA A 52 8.01 0.13 -12.51
CA ALA A 52 8.79 -0.98 -13.07
C ALA A 52 9.98 -1.43 -12.18
N GLU A 53 10.47 -0.57 -11.28
CA GLU A 53 11.59 -0.89 -10.40
C GLU A 53 11.15 -1.61 -9.12
N VAL A 54 9.88 -1.40 -8.72
CA VAL A 54 9.39 -1.82 -7.40
C VAL A 54 8.30 -2.87 -7.46
N MET A 55 7.45 -2.84 -8.49
CA MET A 55 6.34 -3.78 -8.62
C MET A 55 6.83 -5.22 -8.74
N ASN A 56 6.13 -6.13 -8.06
CA ASN A 56 6.40 -7.58 -7.99
C ASN A 56 7.80 -7.97 -7.50
N THR A 57 8.57 -7.02 -6.95
CA THR A 57 9.99 -7.23 -6.64
C THR A 57 10.29 -6.98 -5.17
N ILE A 58 9.80 -5.87 -4.63
CA ILE A 58 10.12 -5.44 -3.27
C ILE A 58 8.85 -5.17 -2.46
N THR A 59 9.05 -4.91 -1.17
CA THR A 59 8.01 -4.49 -0.22
C THR A 59 8.12 -2.98 0.06
N PRO A 60 7.06 -2.34 0.60
CA PRO A 60 7.16 -0.94 1.04
C PRO A 60 8.22 -0.70 2.11
N ALA A 61 8.63 -1.74 2.86
CA ALA A 61 9.67 -1.62 3.87
C ALA A 61 11.06 -1.40 3.24
N ASP A 62 11.30 -1.88 2.02
CA ASP A 62 12.60 -1.77 1.34
C ASP A 62 12.89 -0.33 0.85
N ILE A 63 11.86 0.50 0.71
CA ILE A 63 11.94 1.92 0.33
C ILE A 63 11.66 2.87 1.51
N SER A 64 11.63 2.34 2.74
CA SER A 64 11.42 3.10 3.97
C SER A 64 12.71 3.25 4.77
N ASP A 65 12.79 4.28 5.63
CA ASP A 65 13.92 4.41 6.57
C ASP A 65 13.88 3.26 7.60
N PRO A 66 14.95 2.43 7.70
CA PRO A 66 14.99 1.34 8.67
C PRO A 66 14.82 1.80 10.12
N GLN A 67 15.29 2.99 10.49
CA GLN A 67 15.16 3.51 11.85
C GLN A 67 13.71 3.88 12.16
N GLU A 68 12.98 4.44 11.19
CA GLU A 68 11.55 4.72 11.35
C GLU A 68 10.76 3.42 11.57
N LEU A 69 11.07 2.37 10.81
CA LEU A 69 10.43 1.06 10.95
C LEU A 69 10.71 0.41 12.31
N ILE A 70 11.96 0.50 12.80
CA ILE A 70 12.33 0.00 14.14
C ILE A 70 11.57 0.76 15.21
N ALA A 71 11.58 2.10 15.16
CA ALA A 71 10.89 2.94 16.13
C ALA A 71 9.38 2.64 16.14
N ARG A 72 8.78 2.50 14.96
CA ARG A 72 7.36 2.17 14.81
C ARG A 72 7.02 0.79 15.34
N ALA A 73 7.83 -0.23 15.04
CA ALA A 73 7.63 -1.59 15.56
C ALA A 73 7.71 -1.63 17.09
N GLN A 74 8.68 -0.93 17.68
CA GLN A 74 8.82 -0.81 19.14
C GLN A 74 7.61 -0.13 19.78
N ALA A 75 7.18 1.01 19.22
CA ALA A 75 6.02 1.75 19.71
C ALA A 75 4.74 0.91 19.66
N LEU A 76 4.48 0.24 18.53
CA LEU A 76 3.31 -0.63 18.38
C LEU A 76 3.39 -1.87 19.28
N SER A 77 4.59 -2.43 19.47
CA SER A 77 4.77 -3.60 20.34
C SER A 77 4.43 -3.28 21.79
N ALA A 78 4.84 -2.10 22.25
CA ALA A 78 4.52 -1.61 23.58
C ALA A 78 3.02 -1.29 23.73
N GLU A 79 2.41 -0.67 22.71
CA GLU A 79 0.98 -0.32 22.72
C GLU A 79 0.06 -1.55 22.75
N LEU A 80 0.44 -2.62 22.04
CA LEU A 80 -0.43 -3.77 21.78
C LEU A 80 0.03 -5.05 22.51
N GLU A 81 1.01 -4.91 23.41
CA GLU A 81 1.60 -5.99 24.22
C GLU A 81 1.96 -7.24 23.39
N THR A 82 2.38 -7.04 22.15
CA THR A 82 2.67 -8.11 21.18
C THR A 82 3.98 -7.77 20.47
N PRO A 83 4.96 -8.69 20.39
CA PRO A 83 6.17 -8.44 19.62
C PRO A 83 5.85 -8.22 18.14
N ILE A 84 6.23 -7.06 17.58
CA ILE A 84 6.10 -6.72 16.17
C ILE A 84 7.49 -6.60 15.57
N THR A 85 7.70 -7.25 14.43
CA THR A 85 8.98 -7.23 13.73
C THR A 85 9.15 -5.90 12.99
N PRO A 86 10.30 -5.22 13.11
CA PRO A 86 10.66 -4.10 12.22
C PRO A 86 10.61 -4.54 10.75
N GLY A 87 10.04 -3.72 9.87
CA GLY A 87 9.85 -4.08 8.47
C GLY A 87 8.41 -3.88 8.01
N PHE A 88 7.95 -4.74 7.10
CA PHE A 88 6.61 -4.66 6.54
C PHE A 88 5.52 -4.80 7.62
N GLU A 89 5.73 -5.66 8.62
CA GLU A 89 4.79 -5.87 9.71
C GLU A 89 4.50 -4.55 10.47
N ALA A 90 5.53 -3.73 10.72
CA ALA A 90 5.39 -2.43 11.37
C ALA A 90 4.49 -1.45 10.58
N LEU A 91 4.38 -1.62 9.26
CA LEU A 91 3.53 -0.79 8.40
C LEU A 91 2.07 -1.24 8.43
N VAL A 92 1.81 -2.56 8.46
CA VAL A 92 0.46 -3.12 8.24
C VAL A 92 -0.22 -3.68 9.48
N PHE A 93 0.48 -3.83 10.61
CA PHE A 93 -0.02 -4.56 11.79
C PHE A 93 -1.44 -4.16 12.21
N LYS A 94 -1.70 -2.86 12.40
CA LYS A 94 -3.02 -2.34 12.79
C LYS A 94 -4.10 -2.60 11.73
N ALA A 95 -3.77 -2.42 10.46
CA ALA A 95 -4.70 -2.64 9.35
C ALA A 95 -5.07 -4.12 9.18
N SER A 96 -4.15 -5.04 9.48
CA SER A 96 -4.38 -6.49 9.37
C SER A 96 -5.38 -7.07 10.39
N ARG A 97 -5.76 -6.30 11.42
CA ARG A 97 -6.63 -6.72 12.53
C ARG A 97 -7.98 -5.98 12.56
N GLY A 98 -8.31 -5.23 11.50
CA GLY A 98 -9.57 -4.51 11.33
C GLY A 98 -10.69 -5.36 10.74
#